data_AF-A0A075FVH9-F1
#
_entry.id   AF-A0A075FVH9-F1
#
_cell.length_a   1.000
_cell.length_b   1.000
_cell.length_c   1.000
_cell.angle_alpha   90.00
_cell.angle_beta   90.00
_cell.angle_gamma   90.00
#
_symmetry.space_group_name_H-M   'P 1'
#
loop_
_entity.id
_entity.type
_entity.pdbx_description
1 polymer ?
#
loop_
_entity_poly.entity_id
_entity_poly.type
_entity_poly.pdbx_seq_one_letter_code
_entity_poly.pdbx_strand_id
1 'polypeptide(L)' 'MKNMEFALVALGGTFDIIHAGHIALLDKGFSISKKVILGLTSDELAEKKGKNY' A
#
# COMPACT_ATOMS: atom_id res chain seq x y z
N MET A 1 23.88 6.20 -6.63
CA MET A 1 22.42 6.06 -6.88
C MET A 1 22.01 4.65 -6.51
N LYS A 2 20.94 4.46 -5.72
CA LYS A 2 20.44 3.09 -5.42
C LYS A 2 19.97 2.44 -6.73
N ASN A 3 20.49 1.25 -7.03
CA ASN A 3 19.88 0.38 -8.05
C ASN A 3 18.53 -0.07 -7.51
N MET A 4 17.48 0.22 -8.26
CA MET A 4 16.11 -0.11 -7.89
C MET A 4 15.80 -1.48 -8.49
N GLU A 5 15.27 -2.38 -7.68
CA GLU A 5 15.02 -3.78 -8.06
C GLU A 5 13.90 -3.87 -9.09
N PHE A 6 12.89 -3.01 -8.96
CA PHE A 6 11.73 -2.99 -9.85
C PHE A 6 11.51 -1.61 -10.46
N ALA A 7 11.16 -1.59 -11.74
CA ALA A 7 10.78 -0.37 -12.45
C ALA A 7 9.46 0.25 -11.95
N LEU A 8 8.56 -0.60 -11.45
CA LEU A 8 7.24 -0.23 -10.93
C LEU A 8 6.79 -1.28 -9.89
N VAL A 9 6.21 -0.83 -8.79
CA VAL A 9 5.56 -1.68 -7.77
C VAL A 9 4.13 -1.20 -7.53
N ALA A 10 3.24 -2.13 -7.23
CA ALA A 10 1.89 -1.84 -6.76
C ALA A 10 1.68 -2.42 -5.35
N LEU A 11 1.12 -1.61 -4.46
CA LEU A 11 0.69 -2.01 -3.11
C LEU A 11 -0.82 -1.75 -3.00
N GLY A 12 -1.51 -2.51 -2.15
CA GLY A 12 -2.94 -2.35 -1.93
C GLY A 12 -3.32 -2.56 -0.48
N GLY A 13 -4.31 -1.82 -0.01
CA GLY A 13 -4.82 -1.93 1.35
C GLY A 13 -6.06 -1.07 1.57
N THR A 14 -6.77 -1.32 2.67
CA THR A 14 -7.78 -0.37 3.15
C THR A 14 -7.12 0.82 3.85
N PHE A 15 -5.95 0.60 4.46
CA PHE A 15 -5.21 1.62 5.20
C PHE A 15 -6.06 2.33 6.27
N ASP A 16 -7.05 1.61 6.83
CA ASP A 16 -7.85 2.11 7.93
C ASP A 16 -7.00 2.20 9.19
N ILE A 17 -6.93 3.41 9.76
CA ILE A 17 -5.98 3.88 10.78
C ILE A 17 -4.53 3.44 10.48
N ILE A 18 -3.69 4.40 10.06
CA ILE A 18 -2.29 4.12 9.78
C ILE A 18 -1.55 3.65 11.05
N HIS A 19 -0.95 2.46 10.96
CA HIS A 19 -0.17 1.85 12.04
C HIS A 19 1.17 1.31 11.51
N ALA A 20 2.04 0.81 12.40
CA ALA A 20 3.40 0.39 12.07
C ALA A 20 3.49 -0.59 10.88
N GLY A 21 2.54 -1.53 10.76
CA GLY A 21 2.48 -2.44 9.61
C GLY A 21 2.29 -1.75 8.25
N HIS A 22 1.46 -0.70 8.17
CA HIS A 22 1.28 0.08 6.94
C HIS A 22 2.57 0.82 6.58
N ILE A 23 3.23 1.42 7.57
CA ILE A 23 4.51 2.12 7.36
C ILE A 23 5.57 1.15 6.84
N ALA A 24 5.73 -0.02 7.46
CA ALA A 24 6.69 -1.03 7.02
C ALA A 24 6.43 -1.50 5.57
N LEU A 25 5.16 -1.65 5.17
CA LEU A 25 4.78 -2.01 3.81
C LEU A 25 5.15 -0.91 2.79
N LEU A 26 4.82 0.34 3.11
CA LEU A 26 5.12 1.49 2.26
C LEU A 26 6.63 1.71 2.12
N ASP A 27 7.36 1.67 3.23
CA ASP A 27 8.82 1.78 3.27
C ASP A 27 9.47 0.72 2.40
N LYS A 28 9.00 -0.53 2.48
CA LYS A 28 9.52 -1.60 1.63
C LYS A 28 9.29 -1.28 0.16
N GLY A 29 8.08 -0.87 -0.24
CA GLY A 29 7.76 -0.50 -1.61
C GLY A 29 8.64 0.63 -2.15
N PHE A 30 8.82 1.71 -1.37
CA PHE A 30 9.66 2.84 -1.74
C PHE A 30 11.16 2.50 -1.77
N SER A 31 11.58 1.49 -0.98
CA SER A 31 12.99 1.07 -0.95
C SER A 31 13.44 0.32 -2.21
N ILE A 32 12.51 -0.34 -2.92
CA ILE A 32 12.80 -1.23 -4.05
C ILE A 32 12.39 -0.67 -5.42
N SER A 33 11.63 0.43 -5.45
CA SER A 33 11.19 1.05 -6.70
C SER A 33 11.09 2.57 -6.62
N LYS A 34 11.37 3.25 -7.74
CA LYS A 34 11.13 4.70 -7.89
C LYS A 34 9.66 5.04 -8.17
N LYS A 35 8.88 4.08 -8.68
CA LYS A 35 7.47 4.28 -9.03
C LYS A 35 6.64 3.29 -8.23
N VAL A 36 5.74 3.82 -7.42
CA VAL A 36 4.84 3.00 -6.60
C VAL A 36 3.40 3.45 -6.83
N ILE A 37 2.53 2.50 -7.13
CA ILE A 37 1.07 2.69 -7.18
C ILE A 37 0.49 2.19 -5.87
N LEU A 38 -0.33 3.01 -5.22
CA LEU A 38 -1.03 2.66 -3.98
C LEU A 38 -2.53 2.53 -4.27
N GLY A 39 -3.03 1.30 -4.27
CA GLY A 39 -4.45 1.02 -4.37
C GLY A 39 -5.14 1.16 -3.02
N LEU A 40 -6.11 2.06 -2.93
CA LEU A 40 -6.96 2.25 -1.76
C LEU A 40 -8.28 1.50 -1.96
N THR A 41 -8.67 0.74 -0.94
CA THR A 41 -10.00 0.10 -0.90
C THR A 41 -11.06 1.19 -0.77
N SER A 42 -12.10 1.17 -1.60
CA SER A 42 -13.26 2.06 -1.43
C SER A 42 -14.10 1.62 -0.24
N ASP A 43 -14.87 2.54 0.33
CA ASP A 43 -15.81 2.24 1.41
C ASP A 43 -16.81 1.15 0.99
N GLU A 44 -17.36 1.25 -0.24
CA GLU A 44 -18.25 0.23 -0.80
C GLU A 44 -17.63 -1.18 -0.80
N LEU A 45 -16.33 -1.28 -1.12
CA LEU A 45 -15.63 -2.57 -1.12
C LEU A 45 -15.31 -3.04 0.30
N ALA A 46 -15.00 -2.13 1.22
CA ALA A 46 -14.76 -2.46 2.62
C ALA A 46 -16.03 -3.00 3.30
N GLU A 47 -17.15 -2.31 3.10
CA GLU A 47 -18.48 -2.73 3.58
C GLU A 47 -18.86 -4.12 3.04
N LYS A 48 -18.71 -4.34 1.72
CA LYS A 48 -18.94 -5.66 1.09
C LYS A 48 -18.07 -6.78 1.67
N LYS A 49 -16.93 -6.44 2.28
CA LYS A 49 -16.02 -7.39 2.93
C LYS A 49 -16.26 -7.52 4.43
N GLY A 50 -17.35 -6.96 4.95
CA GLY A 50 -17.73 -7.05 6.36
C GLY A 50 -16.89 -6.17 7.27
N LYS A 51 -16.20 -5.17 6.70
CA LYS A 51 -15.43 -4.20 7.46
C LYS A 51 -16.25 -2.91 7.58
N ASN A 52 -17.00 -2.84 8.67
CA ASN A 52 -17.81 -1.68 9.02
C ASN A 52 -17.06 -0.90 10.10
N TYR A 53 -16.33 0.13 9.69
CA TYR A 53 -15.64 1.06 10.57
C TYR A 53 -16.50 2.30 10.80
#